data_AF-A0A8T5FN25-F1
#
_entry.id   AF-A0A8T5FN25-F1
#
_cell.length_a   1.000
_cell.length_b   1.000
_cell.length_c   1.000
_cell.angle_alpha   90.00
_cell.angle_beta   90.00
_cell.angle_gamma   90.00
#
_symmetry.space_group_name_H-M   'P 1'
#
loop_
_entity.id
_entity.type
_entity.pdbx_description
1 polymer ?
#
loop_
_entity_poly.entity_id
_entity_poly.type
_entity_poly.pdbx_seq_one_letter_code
_entity_poly.pdbx_strand_id
1 'polypeptide(L)'
;MSELDIKNIGLKVGLEIHQQLDTKKKLFCDCTPIEEEEFSMKFSRKLRAAKSELGKIDPAALFESTKSKTIVYYANPKSSCLVEEDEEPPHALDTDAKNIVLLISSALESKIFSEIHVMRKTVIDGSNTTGFQRTMLVAQGGHIEVNGKKVGVQSICLEEDAGKLIKDEGNHRFFSLDRLGVPLIEIALDPVEGDAKFVKDIALTLGRLLRVTKKVMRGIGTIRQDVNISVEGGGVIEVKGVQQLDQLEKIIEFEAKRQHGLKLISEKINQTKFSEIDRRKDVFDITEIMQECNSNIIKKSIEKQDKIFGIRIKKLKGILGFEPYSDIRLGKEIGQLVRFFGIGGVFHSDELPNYGIENADIKRVTEKLDIQNEDAFLIIAGGRNSVGFAIDSIINRIKLSKNGPPAETRAATPNGDTIFLRPRPGAS
;
A
#
# COMPACT_ATOMS: atom_id res chain seq x y z
N MET A 1 21.07 -20.61 -10.47
CA MET A 1 19.80 -20.10 -9.90
C MET A 1 18.69 -20.57 -10.82
N SER A 2 17.74 -21.36 -10.34
CA SER A 2 16.61 -21.79 -11.15
C SER A 2 15.75 -20.57 -11.49
N GLU A 3 15.56 -20.27 -12.77
CA GLU A 3 14.51 -19.35 -13.19
C GLU A 3 13.17 -19.85 -12.65
N LEU A 4 12.39 -18.95 -12.06
CA LEU A 4 11.08 -19.28 -11.52
C LEU A 4 10.13 -19.53 -12.69
N ASP A 5 9.58 -20.74 -12.78
CA ASP A 5 8.46 -20.99 -13.70
C ASP A 5 7.17 -20.45 -13.08
N ILE A 6 6.79 -19.25 -13.50
CA ILE A 6 5.58 -18.53 -13.04
C ILE A 6 4.31 -19.34 -13.30
N LYS A 7 4.30 -20.28 -14.26
CA LYS A 7 3.12 -21.09 -14.55
C LYS A 7 2.80 -22.10 -13.45
N ASN A 8 3.81 -22.53 -12.69
CA ASN A 8 3.66 -23.60 -11.70
C ASN A 8 3.43 -23.11 -10.26
N ILE A 9 3.32 -21.79 -10.05
CA ILE A 9 3.09 -21.20 -8.72
C ILE A 9 1.65 -20.74 -8.50
N GLY A 10 0.72 -21.05 -9.43
CA GLY A 10 -0.69 -20.68 -9.31
C GLY A 10 -0.90 -19.17 -9.28
N LEU A 11 -0.16 -18.42 -10.11
CA LEU A 11 -0.29 -16.97 -10.20
C LEU A 11 -1.70 -16.56 -10.64
N LYS A 12 -2.35 -15.72 -9.82
CA LYS A 12 -3.62 -15.04 -10.13
C LYS A 12 -3.44 -13.54 -10.03
N VAL A 13 -3.92 -12.84 -11.05
CA VAL A 13 -3.80 -11.38 -11.16
C VAL A 13 -5.18 -10.78 -11.41
N GLY A 14 -5.69 -9.98 -10.47
CA GLY A 14 -6.83 -9.09 -10.67
C GLY A 14 -6.36 -7.72 -11.11
N LEU A 15 -7.11 -7.09 -12.01
CA LEU A 15 -6.84 -5.74 -12.50
C LEU A 15 -8.01 -4.83 -12.15
N GLU A 16 -7.69 -3.69 -11.55
CA GLU A 16 -8.63 -2.62 -11.23
C GLU A 16 -8.14 -1.34 -11.91
N ILE A 17 -9.00 -0.71 -12.70
CA ILE A 17 -8.67 0.52 -13.43
C ILE A 17 -9.54 1.65 -12.90
N HIS A 18 -8.89 2.76 -12.54
CA HIS A 18 -9.54 4.02 -12.24
C HIS A 18 -9.28 5.02 -13.37
N GLN A 19 -10.33 5.59 -13.94
CA GLN A 19 -10.24 6.54 -15.05
C GLN A 19 -11.07 7.78 -14.76
N GLN A 20 -10.47 8.96 -14.86
CA GLN A 20 -11.19 10.22 -14.75
C GLN A 20 -12.07 10.45 -15.98
N LEU A 21 -13.31 10.88 -15.76
CA LEU A 21 -14.27 11.20 -16.81
C LEU A 21 -14.10 12.67 -17.24
N ASP A 22 -14.30 12.92 -18.53
CA ASP A 22 -14.21 14.26 -19.11
C ASP A 22 -15.57 14.96 -19.01
N THR A 23 -15.85 15.52 -17.83
CA THR A 23 -17.09 16.23 -17.50
C THR A 23 -16.84 17.72 -17.31
N LYS A 24 -17.89 18.53 -17.43
CA LYS A 24 -17.81 19.99 -17.24
C LYS A 24 -17.68 20.39 -15.77
N LYS A 25 -18.17 19.55 -14.87
CA LYS A 25 -18.16 19.78 -13.43
C LYS A 25 -17.75 18.54 -12.65
N LYS A 26 -17.41 18.74 -11.39
CA LYS A 26 -17.14 17.67 -10.41
C LYS A 26 -18.40 16.87 -10.09
N LEU A 27 -18.22 15.72 -9.44
CA LEU A 27 -19.26 14.70 -9.30
C LEU A 27 -20.46 15.15 -8.45
N PHE A 28 -20.20 15.97 -7.42
CA PHE A 28 -21.18 16.39 -6.42
C PHE A 28 -21.13 17.91 -6.12
N CYS A 29 -20.61 18.71 -7.04
CA CYS A 29 -20.66 20.18 -6.99
C CYS A 29 -20.50 20.76 -8.41
N ASP A 30 -20.67 22.07 -8.57
CA ASP A 30 -20.59 22.75 -9.87
C ASP A 30 -19.17 23.27 -10.23
N CYS A 31 -18.14 22.94 -9.46
CA CYS A 31 -16.76 23.35 -9.75
C CYS A 31 -16.22 22.66 -11.01
N THR A 32 -15.36 23.38 -11.75
CA THR A 32 -14.73 22.84 -12.96
C THR A 32 -13.51 22.00 -12.59
N PRO A 33 -13.32 20.79 -13.15
CA PRO A 33 -12.20 19.90 -12.84
C PRO A 33 -10.90 20.35 -13.54
N ILE A 34 -10.34 21.50 -13.13
CA ILE A 34 -9.07 22.04 -13.64
C ILE A 34 -8.00 22.04 -12.54
N GLU A 35 -6.76 21.74 -12.93
CA GLU A 35 -5.58 21.91 -12.06
C GLU A 35 -5.01 23.31 -12.24
N GLU A 36 -4.67 23.96 -11.13
CA GLU A 36 -4.03 25.28 -11.11
C GLU A 36 -2.70 25.22 -10.36
N GLU A 37 -1.77 26.13 -10.67
CA GLU A 37 -0.49 26.23 -9.96
C GLU A 37 -0.55 27.19 -8.76
N GLU A 38 -1.52 28.13 -8.78
CA GLU A 38 -1.70 29.13 -7.74
C GLU A 38 -2.94 28.83 -6.89
N PHE A 39 -2.74 28.79 -5.57
CA PHE A 39 -3.78 28.55 -4.59
C PHE A 39 -4.06 29.82 -3.80
N SER A 40 -5.28 30.34 -3.91
CA SER A 40 -5.68 31.55 -3.18
C SER A 40 -6.14 31.25 -1.75
N MET A 41 -6.44 29.98 -1.43
CA MET A 41 -6.98 29.56 -0.14
C MET A 41 -6.18 28.39 0.44
N LYS A 42 -6.06 28.38 1.77
CA LYS A 42 -5.34 27.36 2.53
C LYS A 42 -5.98 27.18 3.89
N PHE A 43 -6.21 25.92 4.28
CA PHE A 43 -6.69 25.57 5.61
C PHE A 43 -6.08 24.25 6.09
N SER A 44 -6.28 23.89 7.35
CA SER A 44 -5.74 22.65 7.93
C SER A 44 -6.77 21.87 8.71
N ARG A 45 -6.74 20.54 8.60
CA ARG A 45 -7.58 19.61 9.38
C ARG A 45 -6.75 18.51 10.02
N LYS A 46 -7.38 17.82 10.99
CA LYS A 46 -6.91 16.55 11.53
C LYS A 46 -8.05 15.55 11.48
N LEU A 47 -7.90 14.51 10.67
CA LEU A 47 -8.86 13.41 10.62
C LEU A 47 -8.72 12.54 11.88
N ARG A 48 -9.83 11.97 12.33
CA ARG A 48 -9.87 11.05 13.48
C ARG A 48 -10.48 9.75 13.02
N ALA A 49 -9.86 8.63 13.40
CA ALA A 49 -10.43 7.31 13.14
C ALA A 49 -11.75 7.17 13.89
N ALA A 50 -12.82 6.83 13.18
CA ALA A 50 -14.09 6.46 13.77
C ALA A 50 -14.07 5.00 14.22
N LYS A 51 -14.79 4.68 15.30
CA LYS A 51 -15.05 3.30 15.70
C LYS A 51 -16.18 2.74 14.82
N SER A 52 -16.06 1.48 14.41
CA SER A 52 -17.21 0.75 13.87
C SER A 52 -18.32 0.64 14.92
N GLU A 53 -19.53 0.27 14.49
CA GLU A 53 -20.66 -0.03 15.37
C GLU A 53 -20.31 -1.08 16.43
N LEU A 54 -19.38 -1.99 16.13
CA LEU A 54 -18.85 -3.02 17.03
C LEU A 54 -17.73 -2.52 17.95
N GLY A 55 -17.45 -1.22 17.96
CA GLY A 55 -16.37 -0.60 18.75
C GLY A 55 -14.95 -0.90 18.25
N LYS A 56 -14.80 -1.67 17.15
CA LYS A 56 -13.51 -2.02 16.54
C LYS A 56 -13.07 -0.94 15.55
N ILE A 57 -11.77 -0.66 15.49
CA ILE A 57 -11.18 0.28 14.53
C ILE A 57 -10.56 -0.55 13.40
N ASP A 58 -10.74 -0.10 12.14
CA ASP A 58 -10.11 -0.75 10.99
C ASP A 58 -8.56 -0.78 11.16
N PRO A 59 -7.89 -1.91 10.93
CA PRO A 59 -6.45 -2.02 11.13
C PRO A 59 -5.62 -1.06 10.26
N ALA A 60 -6.01 -0.83 9.00
CA ALA A 60 -5.32 0.12 8.13
C ALA A 60 -5.57 1.56 8.58
N ALA A 61 -6.77 1.85 9.09
CA ALA A 61 -7.10 3.12 9.68
C ALA A 61 -6.30 3.39 10.97
N LEU A 62 -6.18 2.38 11.85
CA LEU A 62 -5.34 2.46 13.03
C LEU A 62 -3.87 2.68 12.64
N PHE A 63 -3.39 1.93 11.65
CA PHE A 63 -2.01 2.00 11.15
C PHE A 63 -1.65 3.36 10.52
N GLU A 64 -2.56 4.01 9.80
CA GLU A 64 -2.32 5.37 9.31
C GLU A 64 -2.47 6.41 10.43
N SER A 65 -3.39 6.22 11.39
CA SER A 65 -3.59 7.14 12.52
C SER A 65 -2.35 7.27 13.44
N THR A 66 -1.50 6.24 13.51
CA THR A 66 -0.25 6.30 14.30
C THR A 66 0.70 7.39 13.79
N LYS A 67 0.52 7.89 12.56
CA LYS A 67 1.33 9.00 12.02
C LYS A 67 0.92 10.36 12.59
N SER A 68 -0.29 10.50 13.15
CA SER A 68 -0.81 11.74 13.78
C SER A 68 -0.50 13.02 12.99
N LYS A 69 -0.65 13.00 11.66
CA LYS A 69 -0.29 14.14 10.79
C LYS A 69 -1.39 15.20 10.76
N THR A 70 -0.98 16.46 10.75
CA THR A 70 -1.84 17.59 10.37
C THR A 70 -1.94 17.61 8.85
N ILE A 71 -3.15 17.71 8.31
CA ILE A 71 -3.37 17.81 6.87
C ILE A 71 -3.61 19.26 6.52
N VAL A 72 -2.96 19.74 5.47
CA VAL A 72 -3.05 21.09 4.95
C VAL A 72 -3.62 21.01 3.55
N TYR A 73 -4.73 21.69 3.32
CA TYR A 73 -5.41 21.74 2.04
C TYR A 73 -5.19 23.08 1.36
N TYR A 74 -4.93 23.02 0.06
CA TYR A 74 -4.83 24.15 -0.84
C TYR A 74 -6.00 24.12 -1.80
N ALA A 75 -6.65 25.27 -1.96
CA ALA A 75 -7.84 25.42 -2.78
C ALA A 75 -7.76 26.71 -3.61
N ASN A 76 -8.52 26.74 -4.70
CA ASN A 76 -8.74 27.94 -5.48
C ASN A 76 -10.22 28.05 -5.90
N PRO A 77 -10.72 29.25 -6.23
CA PRO A 77 -12.14 29.48 -6.42
C PRO A 77 -12.65 28.96 -7.78
N LYS A 78 -11.77 28.53 -8.68
CA LYS A 78 -12.15 27.98 -9.99
C LYS A 78 -12.45 26.49 -9.92
N SER A 79 -11.71 25.75 -9.09
CA SER A 79 -11.78 24.30 -8.98
C SER A 79 -12.38 23.81 -7.66
N SER A 80 -12.57 24.67 -6.66
CA SER A 80 -12.96 24.27 -5.30
C SER A 80 -14.07 25.16 -4.75
N CYS A 81 -14.99 24.57 -3.99
CA CYS A 81 -16.04 25.25 -3.23
C CYS A 81 -16.19 24.63 -1.83
N LEU A 82 -17.21 25.07 -1.08
CA LEU A 82 -17.49 24.59 0.27
C LEU A 82 -17.75 23.07 0.34
N VAL A 83 -18.20 22.45 -0.77
CA VAL A 83 -18.36 20.99 -0.83
C VAL A 83 -17.00 20.27 -0.75
N GLU A 84 -15.99 20.72 -1.51
CA GLU A 84 -14.62 20.18 -1.40
C GLU A 84 -13.99 20.49 -0.04
N GLU A 85 -14.33 21.62 0.55
CA GLU A 85 -13.79 22.04 1.84
C GLU A 85 -14.43 21.32 3.03
N ASP A 86 -15.48 20.50 2.79
CA ASP A 86 -16.30 19.85 3.82
C ASP A 86 -16.98 20.88 4.76
N GLU A 87 -17.54 21.93 4.15
CA GLU A 87 -18.29 23.02 4.79
C GLU A 87 -19.71 23.20 4.20
N GLU A 88 -20.08 22.40 3.19
CA GLU A 88 -21.41 22.37 2.60
C GLU A 88 -21.82 20.93 2.23
N PRO A 89 -23.10 20.53 2.40
CA PRO A 89 -23.59 19.26 1.88
C PRO A 89 -23.35 19.11 0.37
N PRO A 90 -23.06 17.89 -0.12
CA PRO A 90 -22.94 17.65 -1.55
C PRO A 90 -24.21 18.00 -2.31
N HIS A 91 -24.02 18.43 -3.55
CA HIS A 91 -25.11 18.65 -4.49
C HIS A 91 -25.57 17.33 -5.12
N ALA A 92 -26.54 17.42 -6.03
CA ALA A 92 -27.00 16.28 -6.80
C ALA A 92 -25.88 15.71 -7.70
N LEU A 93 -25.94 14.40 -7.93
CA LEU A 93 -25.02 13.66 -8.80
C LEU A 93 -24.94 14.28 -10.20
N ASP A 94 -23.72 14.46 -10.70
CA ASP A 94 -23.51 14.91 -12.07
C ASP A 94 -24.11 13.95 -13.10
N THR A 95 -24.97 14.49 -13.97
CA THR A 95 -25.71 13.69 -14.95
C THR A 95 -24.83 13.26 -16.12
N ASP A 96 -23.82 14.05 -16.48
CA ASP A 96 -22.88 13.69 -17.54
C ASP A 96 -22.01 12.51 -17.12
N ALA A 97 -21.43 12.55 -15.92
CA ALA A 97 -20.69 11.46 -15.30
C ALA A 97 -21.52 10.17 -15.24
N LYS A 98 -22.77 10.28 -14.77
CA LYS A 98 -23.73 9.16 -14.74
C LYS A 98 -23.96 8.56 -16.13
N ASN A 99 -24.21 9.40 -17.15
CA ASN A 99 -24.44 8.91 -18.51
C ASN A 99 -23.20 8.23 -19.11
N ILE A 100 -22.00 8.74 -18.81
CA ILE A 100 -20.73 8.16 -19.26
C ILE A 100 -20.51 6.78 -18.64
N VAL A 101 -20.71 6.62 -17.33
CA VAL A 101 -20.53 5.32 -16.68
C VAL A 101 -21.55 4.29 -17.16
N LEU A 102 -22.79 4.68 -17.44
CA LEU A 102 -23.82 3.81 -18.02
C LEU A 102 -23.48 3.36 -19.45
N LEU A 103 -22.91 4.27 -20.26
CA LEU A 103 -22.39 3.95 -21.59
C LEU A 103 -21.26 2.92 -21.52
N ILE A 104 -20.27 3.14 -20.65
CA ILE A 104 -19.14 2.22 -20.47
C ILE A 104 -19.62 0.87 -19.94
N SER A 105 -20.55 0.87 -18.98
CA SER A 105 -21.14 -0.36 -18.44
C SER A 105 -21.87 -1.17 -19.51
N SER A 106 -22.59 -0.50 -20.41
CA SER A 106 -23.26 -1.14 -21.55
C SER A 106 -22.27 -1.70 -22.55
N ALA A 107 -21.17 -0.97 -22.83
CA ALA A 107 -20.11 -1.42 -23.73
C ALA A 107 -19.33 -2.64 -23.21
N LEU A 108 -19.34 -2.86 -21.89
CA LEU A 108 -18.77 -4.03 -21.23
C LEU A 108 -19.81 -5.14 -20.99
N GLU A 109 -21.01 -5.00 -21.56
CA GLU A 109 -22.13 -5.94 -21.39
C GLU A 109 -22.47 -6.23 -19.91
N SER A 110 -22.22 -5.26 -19.03
CA SER A 110 -22.45 -5.38 -17.59
C SER A 110 -23.94 -5.20 -17.26
N LYS A 111 -24.37 -5.86 -16.18
CA LYS A 111 -25.72 -5.69 -15.64
C LYS A 111 -25.79 -4.41 -14.82
N ILE A 112 -26.41 -3.38 -15.38
CA ILE A 112 -26.64 -2.09 -14.73
C ILE A 112 -27.75 -2.21 -13.68
N PHE A 113 -27.54 -1.66 -12.50
CA PHE A 113 -28.56 -1.61 -11.44
C PHE A 113 -29.66 -0.59 -11.75
N SER A 114 -30.89 -0.91 -11.35
CA SER A 114 -32.04 -0.02 -11.55
C SER A 114 -32.00 1.23 -10.66
N GLU A 115 -31.30 1.16 -9.53
CA GLU A 115 -31.11 2.25 -8.59
C GLU A 115 -29.65 2.27 -8.13
N ILE A 116 -29.09 3.46 -7.96
CA ILE A 116 -27.70 3.68 -7.60
C ILE A 116 -27.69 4.45 -6.28
N HIS A 117 -27.00 3.91 -5.27
CA HIS A 117 -26.91 4.47 -3.94
C HIS A 117 -25.50 5.01 -3.68
N VAL A 118 -25.40 6.22 -3.13
CA VAL A 118 -24.12 6.83 -2.76
C VAL A 118 -23.66 6.29 -1.41
N MET A 119 -22.50 5.64 -1.40
CA MET A 119 -21.85 5.10 -0.21
C MET A 119 -20.67 5.98 0.21
N ARG A 120 -20.19 5.80 1.44
CA ARG A 120 -19.04 6.52 1.99
C ARG A 120 -17.92 5.53 2.34
N LYS A 121 -16.96 5.36 1.42
CA LYS A 121 -15.78 4.52 1.62
C LYS A 121 -14.78 5.27 2.48
N THR A 122 -14.46 4.78 3.68
CA THR A 122 -13.57 5.49 4.61
C THR A 122 -12.16 5.70 4.06
N VAL A 123 -11.66 6.94 4.09
CA VAL A 123 -10.33 7.33 3.61
C VAL A 123 -9.69 8.27 4.62
N ILE A 124 -8.66 7.81 5.33
CA ILE A 124 -8.08 8.56 6.46
C ILE A 124 -6.65 9.06 6.24
N ASP A 125 -6.11 8.93 5.03
CA ASP A 125 -4.76 9.40 4.69
C ASP A 125 -4.68 10.93 4.52
N GLY A 126 -5.84 11.58 4.48
CA GLY A 126 -6.03 13.01 4.30
C GLY A 126 -6.36 13.44 2.88
N SER A 127 -6.42 12.52 1.91
CA SER A 127 -6.70 12.85 0.51
C SER A 127 -8.15 13.28 0.25
N ASN A 128 -9.10 12.89 1.11
CA ASN A 128 -10.48 13.37 1.15
C ASN A 128 -10.69 14.21 2.41
N THR A 129 -11.18 15.45 2.25
CA THR A 129 -11.43 16.41 3.35
C THR A 129 -12.48 15.91 4.35
N THR A 130 -13.47 15.18 3.86
CA THR A 130 -14.56 14.53 4.60
C THR A 130 -14.12 13.29 5.40
N GLY A 131 -12.91 12.76 5.15
CA GLY A 131 -12.46 11.47 5.67
C GLY A 131 -13.11 10.23 5.01
N PHE A 132 -13.82 10.42 3.91
CA PHE A 132 -14.38 9.34 3.09
C PHE A 132 -14.48 9.75 1.61
N GLN A 133 -14.46 8.77 0.72
CA GLN A 133 -14.74 8.93 -0.69
C GLN A 133 -16.20 8.55 -0.95
N ARG A 134 -16.93 9.38 -1.71
CA ARG A 134 -18.28 9.00 -2.16
C ARG A 134 -18.15 8.06 -3.38
N THR A 135 -18.69 6.85 -3.24
CA THR A 135 -18.61 5.80 -4.25
C THR A 135 -19.99 5.19 -4.47
N MET A 136 -20.31 4.85 -5.72
CA MET A 136 -21.57 4.25 -6.14
C MET A 136 -21.29 3.00 -6.96
N LEU A 137 -21.90 1.87 -6.61
CA LEU A 137 -21.89 0.68 -7.45
C LEU A 137 -22.94 0.85 -8.57
N VAL A 138 -22.50 0.85 -9.83
CA VAL A 138 -23.35 1.14 -11.00
C VAL A 138 -23.74 -0.12 -11.75
N ALA A 139 -22.80 -1.05 -11.91
CA ALA A 139 -23.04 -2.31 -12.62
C ALA A 139 -22.17 -3.44 -12.06
N GLN A 140 -22.58 -4.68 -12.33
CA GLN A 140 -21.84 -5.91 -12.02
C GLN A 140 -21.92 -6.90 -13.17
N GLY A 141 -20.97 -7.82 -13.24
CA GLY A 141 -20.89 -8.79 -14.33
C GLY A 141 -20.55 -8.14 -15.67
N GLY A 142 -20.69 -8.90 -16.75
CA GLY A 142 -20.27 -8.50 -18.09
C GLY A 142 -18.86 -9.00 -18.39
N HIS A 143 -18.29 -8.55 -19.51
CA HIS A 143 -16.98 -8.99 -19.95
C HIS A 143 -16.35 -8.03 -20.95
N ILE A 144 -15.04 -8.17 -21.12
CA ILE A 144 -14.28 -7.61 -22.23
C ILE A 144 -13.59 -8.74 -23.00
N GLU A 145 -13.59 -8.65 -24.32
CA GLU A 145 -12.95 -9.64 -25.19
C GLU A 145 -11.51 -9.19 -25.54
N VAL A 146 -10.53 -10.02 -25.20
CA VAL A 146 -9.10 -9.72 -25.35
C VAL A 146 -8.42 -10.93 -25.97
N ASN A 147 -7.82 -10.76 -27.15
CA ASN A 147 -7.16 -11.85 -27.89
C ASN A 147 -8.04 -13.12 -28.04
N GLY A 148 -9.34 -12.95 -28.23
CA GLY A 148 -10.31 -14.05 -28.37
C GLY A 148 -10.72 -14.72 -27.04
N LYS A 149 -10.29 -14.19 -25.89
CA LYS A 149 -10.70 -14.65 -24.56
C LYS A 149 -11.63 -13.63 -23.91
N LYS A 150 -12.67 -14.12 -23.24
CA LYS A 150 -13.56 -13.27 -22.41
C LYS A 150 -12.95 -13.12 -21.02
N VAL A 151 -12.76 -11.88 -20.59
CA VAL A 151 -12.34 -11.53 -19.24
C VAL A 151 -13.54 -10.89 -18.55
N GLY A 152 -13.99 -11.47 -17.45
CA GLY A 152 -15.18 -11.01 -16.75
C GLY A 152 -14.97 -9.66 -16.07
N VAL A 153 -16.04 -8.89 -15.97
CA VAL A 153 -16.10 -7.65 -15.17
C VAL A 153 -16.80 -7.97 -13.87
N GLN A 154 -16.18 -7.68 -12.73
CA GLN A 154 -16.76 -7.92 -11.41
C GLN A 154 -17.72 -6.79 -11.04
N SER A 155 -17.22 -5.57 -11.10
CA SER A 155 -17.95 -4.38 -10.70
C SER A 155 -17.49 -3.15 -11.48
N ILE A 156 -18.44 -2.24 -11.67
CA ILE A 156 -18.19 -0.90 -12.19
C ILE A 156 -18.76 0.09 -11.19
N CYS A 157 -17.90 0.96 -10.66
CA CYS A 157 -18.27 2.01 -9.72
C CYS A 157 -18.07 3.40 -10.33
N LEU A 158 -18.88 4.36 -9.89
CA LEU A 158 -18.67 5.80 -10.11
C LEU A 158 -18.35 6.44 -8.77
N GLU A 159 -17.24 7.15 -8.69
CA GLU A 159 -16.74 7.73 -7.45
C GLU A 159 -16.03 9.06 -7.64
N GLU A 160 -15.76 9.75 -6.53
CA GLU A 160 -14.95 10.96 -6.49
C GLU A 160 -13.46 10.62 -6.55
N ASP A 161 -12.67 11.28 -7.37
CA ASP A 161 -11.22 11.24 -7.19
C ASP A 161 -10.78 12.00 -5.93
N ALA A 162 -9.61 11.63 -5.41
CA ALA A 162 -9.04 12.19 -4.19
C ALA A 162 -8.14 13.40 -4.49
N GLY A 163 -7.89 14.23 -3.46
CA GLY A 163 -6.97 15.36 -3.54
C GLY A 163 -5.56 14.96 -4.00
N LYS A 164 -4.87 15.90 -4.66
CA LYS A 164 -3.51 15.68 -5.18
C LYS A 164 -2.49 15.96 -4.09
N LEU A 165 -1.71 14.95 -3.70
CA LEU A 165 -0.62 15.13 -2.76
C LEU A 165 0.44 16.06 -3.39
N ILE A 166 0.67 17.22 -2.78
CA ILE A 166 1.70 18.18 -3.19
C ILE A 166 3.03 17.79 -2.52
N LYS A 167 2.98 17.54 -1.21
CA LYS A 167 4.15 17.13 -0.43
C LYS A 167 3.76 16.45 0.88
N ASP A 168 4.65 15.60 1.39
CA ASP A 168 4.54 14.94 2.69
C ASP A 168 5.84 15.18 3.48
N GLU A 169 5.78 16.06 4.49
CA GLU A 169 6.95 16.56 5.22
C GLU A 169 6.72 16.53 6.73
N GLY A 170 7.53 15.74 7.45
CA GLY A 170 7.44 15.62 8.90
C GLY A 170 6.03 15.20 9.36
N ASN A 171 5.41 16.05 10.19
CA ASN A 171 4.07 15.84 10.72
C ASN A 171 2.96 16.50 9.87
N HIS A 172 3.26 16.93 8.65
CA HIS A 172 2.32 17.61 7.76
C HIS A 172 2.19 16.90 6.40
N ARG A 173 0.95 16.74 5.94
CA ARG A 173 0.64 16.36 4.55
C ARG A 173 -0.08 17.52 3.87
N PHE A 174 0.28 17.77 2.62
CA PHE A 174 -0.22 18.91 1.88
C PHE A 174 -0.92 18.42 0.62
N PHE A 175 -2.19 18.74 0.46
CA PHE A 175 -3.01 18.33 -0.68
C PHE A 175 -3.58 19.54 -1.42
N SER A 176 -3.63 19.47 -2.75
CA SER A 176 -4.49 20.33 -3.57
C SER A 176 -5.89 19.70 -3.70
N LEU A 177 -6.92 20.54 -3.59
CA LEU A 177 -8.32 20.16 -3.77
C LEU A 177 -8.80 20.19 -5.22
N ASP A 178 -7.96 20.62 -6.17
CA ASP A 178 -8.31 20.69 -7.60
C ASP A 178 -8.88 19.38 -8.13
N ARG A 179 -8.24 18.27 -7.74
CA ARG A 179 -8.61 16.92 -8.15
C ARG A 179 -9.70 16.28 -7.28
N LEU A 180 -9.90 16.77 -6.05
CA LEU A 180 -10.92 16.20 -5.16
C LEU A 180 -12.31 16.37 -5.78
N GLY A 181 -13.05 15.28 -5.95
CA GLY A 181 -14.40 15.31 -6.51
C GLY A 181 -14.49 15.20 -8.04
N VAL A 182 -13.36 15.11 -8.76
CA VAL A 182 -13.37 14.81 -10.20
C VAL A 182 -14.05 13.45 -10.42
N PRO A 183 -15.03 13.30 -11.35
CA PRO A 183 -15.69 12.03 -11.56
C PRO A 183 -14.73 10.95 -12.05
N LEU A 184 -14.78 9.80 -11.40
CA LEU A 184 -13.87 8.69 -11.61
C LEU A 184 -14.69 7.41 -11.80
N ILE A 185 -14.44 6.69 -12.89
CA ILE A 185 -14.96 5.32 -13.06
C ILE A 185 -13.91 4.33 -12.54
N GLU A 186 -14.33 3.40 -11.69
CA GLU A 186 -13.56 2.24 -11.26
C GLU A 186 -14.12 0.99 -11.94
N ILE A 187 -13.26 0.20 -12.57
CA ILE A 187 -13.63 -1.07 -13.22
C ILE A 187 -12.75 -2.16 -12.66
N ALA A 188 -13.35 -3.10 -11.93
CA ALA A 188 -12.69 -4.29 -11.41
C ALA A 188 -12.95 -5.49 -12.33
N LEU A 189 -11.88 -6.17 -12.76
CA LEU A 189 -11.95 -7.35 -13.61
C LEU A 189 -11.74 -8.63 -12.81
N ASP A 190 -12.28 -9.73 -13.32
CA ASP A 190 -12.03 -11.05 -12.77
C ASP A 190 -10.54 -11.40 -12.78
N PRO A 191 -10.02 -12.07 -11.74
CA PRO A 191 -8.64 -12.52 -11.72
C PRO A 191 -8.33 -13.45 -12.88
N VAL A 192 -7.23 -13.19 -13.58
CA VAL A 192 -6.72 -14.03 -14.66
C VAL A 192 -5.52 -14.85 -14.17
N GLU A 193 -5.37 -16.05 -14.71
CA GLU A 193 -4.29 -16.98 -14.35
C GLU A 193 -3.09 -16.85 -15.29
N GLY A 194 -1.88 -16.90 -14.70
CA GLY A 194 -0.68 -17.45 -15.34
C GLY A 194 -0.02 -16.68 -16.48
N ASP A 195 -0.39 -15.43 -16.79
CA ASP A 195 0.27 -14.66 -17.86
C ASP A 195 0.25 -13.14 -17.63
N ALA A 196 1.40 -12.59 -17.21
CA ALA A 196 1.58 -11.16 -16.99
C ALA A 196 1.39 -10.33 -18.27
N LYS A 197 1.78 -10.88 -19.43
CA LYS A 197 1.61 -10.24 -20.73
C LYS A 197 0.13 -10.14 -21.10
N PHE A 198 -0.65 -11.19 -20.81
CA PHE A 198 -2.09 -11.16 -21.03
C PHE A 198 -2.76 -10.08 -20.16
N VAL A 199 -2.32 -9.88 -18.91
CA VAL A 199 -2.82 -8.77 -18.07
C VAL A 199 -2.56 -7.40 -18.70
N LYS A 200 -1.39 -7.21 -19.32
CA LYS A 200 -1.09 -5.98 -20.07
C LYS A 200 -1.99 -5.80 -21.28
N ASP A 201 -2.24 -6.86 -22.04
CA ASP A 201 -3.16 -6.82 -23.18
C ASP A 201 -4.59 -6.46 -22.76
N ILE A 202 -5.03 -6.94 -21.59
CA ILE A 202 -6.31 -6.56 -20.99
C ILE A 202 -6.34 -5.08 -20.66
N ALA A 203 -5.35 -4.58 -19.93
CA ALA A 203 -5.25 -3.17 -19.55
C ALA A 203 -5.22 -2.24 -20.78
N LEU A 204 -4.49 -2.63 -21.83
CA LEU A 204 -4.43 -1.90 -23.09
C LEU A 204 -5.78 -1.90 -23.82
N THR A 205 -6.47 -3.03 -23.86
CA THR A 205 -7.76 -3.17 -24.54
C THR A 205 -8.85 -2.37 -23.82
N LEU A 206 -8.91 -2.46 -22.49
CA LEU A 206 -9.83 -1.67 -21.68
C LEU A 206 -9.53 -0.17 -21.82
N GLY A 207 -8.25 0.24 -21.76
CA GLY A 207 -7.85 1.62 -21.99
C GLY A 207 -8.24 2.15 -23.38
N ARG A 208 -8.18 1.32 -24.43
CA ARG A 208 -8.66 1.67 -25.78
C ARG A 208 -10.17 1.84 -25.80
N LEU A 209 -10.93 0.93 -25.19
CA LEU A 209 -12.38 1.02 -25.08
C LEU A 209 -12.80 2.33 -24.41
N LEU A 210 -12.18 2.66 -23.28
CA LEU A 210 -12.42 3.92 -22.56
C LEU A 210 -12.13 5.15 -23.46
N ARG A 211 -11.01 5.14 -24.20
CA ARG A 211 -10.63 6.25 -25.09
C ARG A 211 -11.57 6.43 -26.28
N VAL A 212 -12.15 5.35 -26.81
CA VAL A 212 -13.09 5.40 -27.94
C VAL A 212 -14.36 6.19 -27.59
N THR A 213 -14.76 6.21 -26.31
CA THR A 213 -15.90 7.01 -25.84
C THR A 213 -15.71 8.52 -26.08
N LYS A 214 -14.46 8.99 -26.17
CA LYS A 214 -14.07 10.42 -26.18
C LYS A 214 -14.65 11.22 -25.00
N LYS A 215 -14.97 10.54 -23.89
CA LYS A 215 -15.61 11.09 -22.69
C LYS A 215 -14.79 10.81 -21.42
N VAL A 216 -13.52 10.49 -21.59
CA VAL A 216 -12.56 10.25 -20.49
C VAL A 216 -11.41 11.24 -20.62
N MET A 217 -10.92 11.72 -19.48
CA MET A 217 -9.79 12.64 -19.45
C MET A 217 -8.53 11.99 -20.02
N ARG A 218 -7.65 12.82 -20.56
CA ARG A 218 -6.38 12.41 -21.17
C ARG A 218 -5.25 13.18 -20.52
N GLY A 219 -4.11 12.51 -20.37
CA GLY A 219 -2.91 13.10 -19.79
C GLY A 219 -2.38 12.25 -18.63
N ILE A 220 -1.26 12.69 -18.08
CA ILE A 220 -0.61 12.01 -16.96
C ILE A 220 -1.53 12.09 -15.73
N GLY A 221 -1.68 10.98 -15.02
CA GLY A 221 -2.46 10.93 -13.78
C GLY A 221 -3.98 10.82 -13.95
N THR A 222 -4.49 10.81 -15.19
CA THR A 222 -5.93 10.65 -15.49
C THR A 222 -6.42 9.20 -15.43
N ILE A 223 -5.48 8.24 -15.50
CA ILE A 223 -5.74 6.81 -15.35
C ILE A 223 -4.79 6.24 -14.30
N ARG A 224 -5.31 5.36 -13.45
CA ARG A 224 -4.54 4.57 -12.49
C ARG A 224 -4.92 3.11 -12.63
N GLN A 225 -3.96 2.26 -12.33
CA GLN A 225 -4.15 0.82 -12.31
C GLN A 225 -3.66 0.30 -10.96
N ASP A 226 -4.55 -0.41 -10.28
CA ASP A 226 -4.25 -1.16 -9.09
C ASP A 226 -4.30 -2.65 -9.45
N VAL A 227 -3.30 -3.40 -9.00
CA VAL A 227 -3.09 -4.78 -9.42
C VAL A 227 -3.10 -5.68 -8.21
N ASN A 228 -3.99 -6.66 -8.19
CA ASN A 228 -4.13 -7.62 -7.10
C ASN A 228 -3.42 -8.92 -7.48
N ILE A 229 -2.29 -9.23 -6.85
CA ILE A 229 -1.41 -10.34 -7.22
C ILE A 229 -1.39 -11.38 -6.11
N SER A 230 -1.58 -12.65 -6.45
CA SER A 230 -1.46 -13.76 -5.50
C SER A 230 -0.84 -14.98 -6.17
N VAL A 231 -0.16 -15.80 -5.36
CA VAL A 231 0.34 -17.13 -5.74
C VAL A 231 -0.30 -18.19 -4.86
N GLU A 232 -0.22 -19.45 -5.25
CA GLU A 232 -0.81 -20.56 -4.49
C GLU A 232 -0.23 -20.67 -3.06
N GLY A 233 -1.12 -20.56 -2.08
CA GLY A 233 -0.78 -20.54 -0.65
C GLY A 233 -0.24 -19.19 -0.15
N GLY A 234 -0.32 -18.13 -0.96
CA GLY A 234 0.04 -16.77 -0.57
C GLY A 234 -1.16 -15.87 -0.26
N GLY A 235 -0.91 -14.79 0.48
CA GLY A 235 -1.87 -13.70 0.64
C GLY A 235 -2.01 -12.85 -0.62
N VAL A 236 -3.19 -12.25 -0.83
CA VAL A 236 -3.40 -11.31 -1.95
C VAL A 236 -2.69 -9.99 -1.65
N ILE A 237 -1.85 -9.57 -2.58
CA ILE A 237 -1.06 -8.35 -2.53
C ILE A 237 -1.67 -7.33 -3.48
N GLU A 238 -2.13 -6.21 -2.93
CA GLU A 238 -2.63 -5.09 -3.73
C GLU A 238 -1.47 -4.14 -4.03
N VAL A 239 -1.06 -4.06 -5.29
CA VAL A 239 -0.03 -3.11 -5.74
C VAL A 239 -0.69 -1.88 -6.31
N LYS A 240 -0.51 -0.75 -5.64
CA LYS A 240 -1.04 0.55 -6.06
C LYS A 240 -0.05 1.36 -6.89
N GLY A 241 -0.60 2.24 -7.72
CA GLY A 241 0.17 3.27 -8.41
C GLY A 241 0.94 2.76 -9.62
N VAL A 242 0.40 1.75 -10.31
CA VAL A 242 0.96 1.29 -11.59
C VAL A 242 0.59 2.31 -12.66
N GLN A 243 1.54 3.20 -12.99
CA GLN A 243 1.29 4.29 -13.93
C GLN A 243 1.52 3.89 -15.40
N GLN A 244 2.52 3.06 -15.66
CA GLN A 244 2.91 2.68 -17.01
C GLN A 244 2.61 1.21 -17.28
N LEU A 245 1.94 0.94 -18.41
CA LEU A 245 1.61 -0.41 -18.85
C LEU A 245 2.85 -1.30 -19.05
N ASP A 246 3.99 -0.72 -19.42
CA ASP A 246 5.25 -1.46 -19.59
C ASP A 246 5.86 -1.91 -18.25
N GLN A 247 5.47 -1.29 -17.14
CA GLN A 247 5.88 -1.72 -15.80
C GLN A 247 5.00 -2.83 -15.25
N LEU A 248 3.78 -2.98 -15.76
CA LEU A 248 2.79 -3.92 -15.26
C LEU A 248 3.32 -5.37 -15.27
N GLU A 249 3.92 -5.80 -16.38
CA GLU A 249 4.52 -7.13 -16.49
C GLU A 249 5.62 -7.33 -15.44
N LYS A 250 6.56 -6.38 -15.34
CA LYS A 250 7.68 -6.45 -14.38
C LYS A 250 7.21 -6.52 -12.94
N ILE A 251 6.18 -5.74 -12.58
CA ILE A 251 5.60 -5.72 -11.24
C ILE A 251 4.96 -7.07 -10.91
N ILE A 252 4.22 -7.64 -11.86
CA ILE A 252 3.59 -8.96 -11.68
C ILE A 252 4.66 -10.04 -11.48
N GLU A 253 5.70 -10.04 -12.31
CA GLU A 253 6.81 -11.00 -12.23
C GLU A 253 7.59 -10.85 -10.91
N PHE A 254 7.93 -9.61 -10.53
CA PHE A 254 8.61 -9.32 -9.27
C PHE A 254 7.80 -9.81 -8.08
N GLU A 255 6.51 -9.47 -8.04
CA GLU A 255 5.65 -9.81 -6.90
C GLU A 255 5.40 -11.32 -6.82
N ALA A 256 5.23 -12.00 -7.95
CA ALA A 256 5.15 -13.45 -8.01
C ALA A 256 6.42 -14.11 -7.45
N LYS A 257 7.60 -13.60 -7.84
CA LYS A 257 8.90 -14.04 -7.33
C LYS A 257 9.07 -13.77 -5.84
N ARG A 258 8.66 -12.59 -5.38
CA ARG A 258 8.71 -12.19 -3.97
C ARG A 258 7.84 -13.11 -3.12
N GLN A 259 6.57 -13.31 -3.50
CA GLN A 259 5.64 -14.17 -2.78
C GLN A 259 6.15 -15.62 -2.72
N HIS A 260 6.65 -16.16 -3.83
CA HIS A 260 7.22 -17.50 -3.85
C HIS A 260 8.48 -17.59 -2.97
N GLY A 261 9.37 -16.58 -2.98
CA GLY A 261 10.52 -16.53 -2.08
C GLY A 261 10.11 -16.50 -0.61
N LEU A 262 9.08 -15.73 -0.25
CA LEU A 262 8.55 -15.70 1.11
C LEU A 262 7.89 -17.04 1.52
N LYS A 263 7.32 -17.78 0.57
CA LYS A 263 6.83 -19.16 0.81
C LYS A 263 7.99 -20.10 1.14
N LEU A 264 9.09 -20.05 0.38
CA LEU A 264 10.30 -20.85 0.68
C LEU A 264 10.91 -20.49 2.04
N ILE A 265 10.88 -19.20 2.42
CA ILE A 265 11.27 -18.75 3.76
C ILE A 265 10.33 -19.34 4.82
N SER A 266 9.01 -19.29 4.59
CA SER A 266 7.99 -19.87 5.48
C SER A 266 8.20 -21.37 5.69
N GLU A 267 8.49 -22.13 4.64
CA GLU A 267 8.81 -23.55 4.71
C GLU A 267 10.05 -23.80 5.58
N LYS A 268 11.10 -22.98 5.41
CA LYS A 268 12.31 -23.06 6.24
C LYS A 268 12.04 -22.71 7.70
N ILE A 269 11.17 -21.73 7.99
CA ILE A 269 10.71 -21.41 9.35
C ILE A 269 9.96 -22.60 9.96
N ASN A 270 9.10 -23.27 9.19
CA ASN A 270 8.31 -24.42 9.64
C ASN A 270 9.17 -25.66 9.94
N GLN A 271 10.38 -25.73 9.39
CA GLN A 271 11.37 -26.77 9.73
C GLN A 271 12.11 -26.48 11.04
N THR A 272 11.96 -25.30 11.64
CA THR A 272 12.57 -24.96 12.93
C THR A 272 11.57 -25.08 14.08
N LYS A 273 12.10 -25.07 15.32
CA LYS A 273 11.29 -24.99 16.55
C LYS A 273 11.02 -23.54 16.93
N PHE A 274 10.68 -22.69 15.95
CA PHE A 274 10.37 -21.28 16.18
C PHE A 274 9.28 -21.13 17.26
N SER A 275 9.49 -20.17 18.17
CA SER A 275 8.54 -19.80 19.22
C SER A 275 8.20 -18.33 19.09
N GLU A 276 6.94 -17.97 19.39
CA GLU A 276 6.50 -16.58 19.29
C GLU A 276 7.35 -15.66 20.17
N ILE A 277 7.63 -14.46 19.66
CA ILE A 277 8.42 -13.45 20.34
C ILE A 277 7.52 -12.78 21.39
N ASP A 278 7.89 -12.86 22.66
CA ASP A 278 7.18 -12.19 23.75
C ASP A 278 7.81 -10.81 23.98
N ARG A 279 7.04 -9.75 23.74
CA ARG A 279 7.51 -8.36 23.89
C ARG A 279 8.16 -8.09 25.25
N ARG A 280 7.70 -8.72 26.33
CA ARG A 280 8.24 -8.48 27.68
C ARG A 280 9.51 -9.26 27.97
N LYS A 281 9.74 -10.38 27.27
CA LYS A 281 10.84 -11.31 27.56
C LYS A 281 11.95 -11.29 26.51
N ASP A 282 11.65 -10.86 25.30
CA ASP A 282 12.55 -10.97 24.15
C ASP A 282 12.94 -9.61 23.57
N VAL A 283 12.46 -8.50 24.11
CA VAL A 283 12.83 -7.13 23.71
C VAL A 283 13.59 -6.45 24.84
N PHE A 284 14.78 -5.94 24.52
CA PHE A 284 15.72 -5.38 25.50
C PHE A 284 16.15 -3.99 25.06
N ASP A 285 16.15 -3.01 25.98
CA ASP A 285 16.84 -1.73 25.76
C ASP A 285 18.35 -2.01 25.84
N ILE A 286 19.03 -1.77 24.72
CA ILE A 286 20.48 -1.96 24.56
C ILE A 286 21.21 -0.63 24.32
N THR A 287 20.55 0.50 24.58
CA THR A 287 21.09 1.83 24.29
C THR A 287 22.43 2.08 25.00
N GLU A 288 22.59 1.60 26.24
CA GLU A 288 23.81 1.78 27.02
C GLU A 288 24.98 0.97 26.47
N ILE A 289 24.75 -0.28 26.05
CA ILE A 289 25.82 -1.16 25.56
C ILE A 289 26.27 -0.82 24.12
N MET A 290 25.48 0.01 23.42
CA MET A 290 25.75 0.46 22.05
C MET A 290 26.40 1.85 22.01
N GLN A 291 26.71 2.49 23.15
CA GLN A 291 27.33 3.82 23.21
C GLN A 291 28.69 3.89 22.50
N GLU A 292 29.47 2.82 22.60
CA GLU A 292 30.80 2.71 22.00
C GLU A 292 30.79 2.11 20.58
N CYS A 293 29.61 1.88 19.99
CA CYS A 293 29.51 1.26 18.68
C CYS A 293 30.03 2.21 17.58
N ASN A 294 30.86 1.69 16.68
CA ASN A 294 31.48 2.49 15.62
C ASN A 294 30.54 2.82 14.45
N SER A 295 29.36 2.20 14.38
CA SER A 295 28.39 2.42 13.33
C SER A 295 27.92 3.88 13.29
N ASN A 296 28.12 4.54 12.15
CA ASN A 296 27.64 5.90 11.92
C ASN A 296 26.12 6.03 12.08
N ILE A 297 25.36 4.96 11.83
CA ILE A 297 23.90 4.94 11.98
C ILE A 297 23.53 4.96 13.47
N ILE A 298 24.18 4.11 14.27
CA ILE A 298 23.97 4.04 15.72
C ILE A 298 24.39 5.34 16.41
N LYS A 299 25.57 5.89 16.06
CA LYS A 299 26.05 7.18 16.59
C LYS A 299 25.04 8.32 16.36
N LYS A 300 24.52 8.44 15.13
CA LYS A 300 23.48 9.44 14.79
C LYS A 300 22.19 9.26 15.58
N SER A 301 21.78 8.01 15.85
CA SER A 301 20.62 7.76 16.71
C SER A 301 20.86 8.17 18.16
N ILE A 302 22.05 7.91 18.69
CA ILE A 302 22.44 8.36 20.05
C ILE A 302 22.44 9.89 20.14
N GLU A 303 23.00 10.58 19.15
CA GLU A 303 22.98 12.06 19.07
C GLU A 303 21.56 12.62 19.07
N LYS A 304 20.62 11.93 18.43
CA LYS A 304 19.19 12.27 18.40
C LYS A 304 18.43 11.88 19.67
N GLN A 305 19.12 11.28 20.65
CA GLN A 305 18.51 10.73 21.88
C GLN A 305 17.47 9.64 21.58
N ASP A 306 17.62 8.92 20.46
CA ASP A 306 16.81 7.75 20.14
C ASP A 306 17.09 6.61 21.13
N LYS A 307 16.13 5.69 21.25
CA LYS A 307 16.31 4.44 21.99
C LYS A 307 16.68 3.31 21.03
N ILE A 308 17.60 2.47 21.48
CA ILE A 308 18.09 1.31 20.72
C ILE A 308 17.61 0.04 21.42
N PHE A 309 16.89 -0.80 20.68
CA PHE A 309 16.36 -2.05 21.17
C PHE A 309 16.96 -3.24 20.43
N GLY A 310 17.27 -4.29 21.19
CA GLY A 310 17.58 -5.61 20.68
C GLY A 310 16.35 -6.51 20.81
N ILE A 311 16.03 -7.26 19.76
CA ILE A 311 14.94 -8.24 19.76
C ILE A 311 15.55 -9.62 19.57
N ARG A 312 15.42 -10.49 20.58
CA ARG A 312 15.81 -11.90 20.49
C ARG A 312 14.76 -12.68 19.72
N ILE A 313 15.22 -13.55 18.81
CA ILE A 313 14.35 -14.36 17.97
C ILE A 313 14.85 -15.80 18.02
N LYS A 314 14.12 -16.64 18.75
CA LYS A 314 14.55 -18.02 19.01
C LYS A 314 14.45 -18.90 17.77
N LYS A 315 15.48 -19.72 17.54
CA LYS A 315 15.51 -20.75 16.47
C LYS A 315 15.31 -20.22 15.04
N LEU A 316 15.76 -18.99 14.77
CA LEU A 316 15.64 -18.33 13.46
C LEU A 316 16.98 -17.87 12.86
N LYS A 317 18.12 -18.38 13.37
CA LYS A 317 19.44 -18.09 12.80
C LYS A 317 19.52 -18.49 11.34
N GLY A 318 20.07 -17.61 10.51
CA GLY A 318 20.25 -17.85 9.07
C GLY A 318 18.95 -17.81 8.25
N ILE A 319 17.84 -17.36 8.83
CA ILE A 319 16.54 -17.21 8.13
C ILE A 319 16.28 -15.76 7.74
N LEU A 320 16.70 -14.78 8.56
CA LEU A 320 16.52 -13.36 8.24
C LEU A 320 17.33 -12.97 6.99
N GLY A 321 18.52 -13.54 6.86
CA GLY A 321 19.40 -13.40 5.69
C GLY A 321 19.23 -14.47 4.61
N PHE A 322 18.30 -15.42 4.76
CA PHE A 322 18.05 -16.41 3.72
C PHE A 322 17.45 -15.76 2.49
N GLU A 323 18.07 -15.99 1.34
CA GLU A 323 17.77 -15.33 0.07
C GLU A 323 17.45 -16.39 -1.00
N PRO A 324 16.18 -16.86 -1.09
CA PRO A 324 15.77 -17.83 -2.11
C PRO A 324 15.91 -17.27 -3.53
N TYR A 325 15.74 -15.96 -3.66
CA TYR A 325 15.88 -15.20 -4.88
C TYR A 325 16.64 -13.93 -4.59
N SER A 326 17.44 -13.47 -5.57
CA SER A 326 18.12 -12.18 -5.51
C SER A 326 17.17 -11.10 -5.00
N ASP A 327 17.60 -10.39 -3.96
CA ASP A 327 16.94 -9.29 -3.32
C ASP A 327 15.64 -9.61 -2.54
N ILE A 328 15.32 -10.90 -2.34
CA ILE A 328 14.14 -11.37 -1.58
C ILE A 328 14.61 -12.07 -0.30
N ARG A 329 14.53 -11.37 0.84
CA ARG A 329 14.88 -11.89 2.17
C ARG A 329 14.00 -11.30 3.26
N LEU A 330 13.73 -12.05 4.33
CA LEU A 330 12.86 -11.60 5.42
C LEU A 330 13.39 -10.34 6.11
N GLY A 331 14.71 -10.22 6.29
CA GLY A 331 15.33 -9.01 6.85
C GLY A 331 15.02 -7.74 6.04
N LYS A 332 14.91 -7.85 4.72
CA LYS A 332 14.56 -6.72 3.83
C LYS A 332 13.09 -6.33 3.96
N GLU A 333 12.17 -7.29 4.07
CA GLU A 333 10.75 -7.03 4.35
C GLU A 333 10.57 -6.29 5.68
N ILE A 334 11.31 -6.72 6.72
CA ILE A 334 11.31 -6.05 8.03
C ILE A 334 11.89 -4.64 7.91
N GLY A 335 12.98 -4.46 7.17
CA GLY A 335 13.56 -3.15 6.89
C GLY A 335 12.59 -2.20 6.18
N GLN A 336 11.84 -2.69 5.19
CA GLN A 336 10.81 -1.91 4.51
C GLN A 336 9.65 -1.55 5.44
N LEU A 337 9.23 -2.49 6.29
CA LEU A 337 8.16 -2.27 7.26
C LEU A 337 8.49 -1.13 8.24
N VAL A 338 9.70 -1.09 8.78
CA VAL A 338 10.06 -0.06 9.78
C VAL A 338 10.20 1.35 9.20
N ARG A 339 10.52 1.46 7.90
CA ARG A 339 10.58 2.75 7.20
C ARG A 339 9.26 3.50 7.22
N PHE A 340 8.14 2.78 7.28
CA PHE A 340 6.83 3.38 7.46
C PHE A 340 6.73 4.21 8.76
N PHE A 341 7.42 3.79 9.82
CA PHE A 341 7.45 4.48 11.11
C PHE A 341 8.51 5.58 11.19
N GLY A 342 9.11 5.97 10.06
CA GLY A 342 10.19 6.95 9.99
C GLY A 342 11.55 6.41 10.44
N ILE A 343 11.70 5.09 10.57
CA ILE A 343 12.96 4.43 10.98
C ILE A 343 13.70 3.95 9.74
N GLY A 344 14.98 4.29 9.57
CA GLY A 344 15.72 4.01 8.32
C GLY A 344 15.83 2.53 7.94
N GLY A 345 15.83 1.63 8.93
CA GLY A 345 15.94 0.19 8.75
C GLY A 345 16.16 -0.53 10.08
N VAL A 346 16.50 -1.82 10.00
CA VAL A 346 16.93 -2.66 11.13
C VAL A 346 18.27 -3.29 10.78
N PHE A 347 19.02 -3.69 11.80
CA PHE A 347 20.13 -4.63 11.63
C PHE A 347 19.72 -6.02 12.08
N HIS A 348 20.16 -7.06 11.40
CA HIS A 348 19.90 -8.45 11.83
C HIS A 348 21.17 -9.30 11.98
N SER A 349 21.13 -10.32 12.83
CA SER A 349 22.27 -11.20 13.09
C SER A 349 22.90 -11.80 11.83
N ASP A 350 22.09 -12.13 10.83
CA ASP A 350 22.57 -12.82 9.62
C ASP A 350 23.30 -11.90 8.61
N GLU A 351 23.28 -10.57 8.79
CA GLU A 351 24.03 -9.63 7.95
C GLU A 351 25.22 -8.98 8.69
N LEU A 352 25.44 -9.35 9.96
CA LEU A 352 26.48 -8.81 10.81
C LEU A 352 27.65 -9.81 10.94
N PRO A 353 28.91 -9.34 11.05
CA PRO A 353 29.36 -7.96 11.20
C PRO A 353 29.31 -7.14 9.91
N ASN A 354 28.72 -5.94 9.98
CA ASN A 354 28.64 -4.98 8.87
C ASN A 354 28.22 -3.58 9.38
N TYR A 355 28.22 -2.57 8.52
CA TYR A 355 27.74 -1.20 8.82
C TYR A 355 28.42 -0.51 10.02
N GLY A 356 29.65 -0.92 10.33
CA GLY A 356 30.41 -0.43 11.49
C GLY A 356 29.98 -1.04 12.83
N ILE A 357 29.15 -2.09 12.83
CA ILE A 357 28.88 -2.94 14.00
C ILE A 357 29.88 -4.08 13.98
N GLU A 358 30.80 -4.08 14.95
CA GLU A 358 31.94 -5.00 14.99
C GLU A 358 31.67 -6.23 15.86
N ASN A 359 32.55 -7.22 15.81
CA ASN A 359 32.40 -8.46 16.62
C ASN A 359 32.33 -8.17 18.13
N ALA A 360 32.97 -7.09 18.61
CA ALA A 360 32.86 -6.66 20.00
C ALA A 360 31.45 -6.16 20.36
N ASP A 361 30.81 -5.39 19.46
CA ASP A 361 29.40 -4.97 19.60
C ASP A 361 28.47 -6.18 19.59
N ILE A 362 28.64 -7.07 18.62
CA ILE A 362 27.84 -8.29 18.47
C ILE A 362 27.93 -9.12 19.75
N LYS A 363 29.13 -9.30 20.30
CA LYS A 363 29.34 -10.03 21.56
C LYS A 363 28.52 -9.42 22.71
N ARG A 364 28.64 -8.10 22.92
CA ARG A 364 27.86 -7.39 23.95
C ARG A 364 26.35 -7.57 23.77
N VAL A 365 25.85 -7.47 22.53
CA VAL A 365 24.44 -7.66 22.22
C VAL A 365 24.01 -9.10 22.48
N THR A 366 24.78 -10.09 22.04
CA THR A 366 24.46 -11.51 22.25
C THR A 366 24.44 -11.90 23.73
N GLU A 367 25.36 -11.35 24.54
CA GLU A 367 25.39 -11.55 25.99
C GLU A 367 24.18 -10.90 26.67
N LYS A 368 23.84 -9.66 26.30
CA LYS A 368 22.70 -8.92 26.87
C LYS A 368 21.35 -9.57 26.55
N LEU A 369 21.19 -10.11 25.34
CA LEU A 369 19.97 -10.76 24.89
C LEU A 369 19.91 -12.25 25.27
N ASP A 370 20.98 -12.82 25.83
CA ASP A 370 21.10 -14.26 26.11
C ASP A 370 20.79 -15.11 24.86
N ILE A 371 21.50 -14.81 23.77
CA ILE A 371 21.35 -15.46 22.45
C ILE A 371 22.00 -16.84 22.46
N GLN A 372 21.23 -17.87 22.12
CA GLN A 372 21.73 -19.23 21.96
C GLN A 372 22.23 -19.48 20.52
N ASN A 373 22.94 -20.60 20.30
CA ASN A 373 23.58 -20.91 19.01
C ASN A 373 22.65 -20.92 17.78
N GLU A 374 21.37 -21.23 17.97
CA GLU A 374 20.35 -21.33 16.91
C GLU A 374 19.45 -20.09 16.84
N ASP A 375 19.66 -19.11 17.72
CA ASP A 375 18.85 -17.92 17.81
C ASP A 375 19.39 -16.82 16.88
N ALA A 376 18.49 -15.95 16.44
CA ALA A 376 18.78 -14.72 15.72
C ALA A 376 18.47 -13.51 16.60
N PHE A 377 18.94 -12.34 16.19
CA PHE A 377 18.53 -11.08 16.81
C PHE A 377 18.35 -9.97 15.79
N LEU A 378 17.57 -8.96 16.15
CA LEU A 378 17.43 -7.69 15.45
C LEU A 378 17.87 -6.53 16.34
N ILE A 379 18.41 -5.49 15.74
CA ILE A 379 18.67 -4.19 16.37
C ILE A 379 17.86 -3.13 15.64
N ILE A 380 17.11 -2.32 16.39
CA ILE A 380 16.35 -1.19 15.88
C ILE A 380 16.61 0.05 16.73
N ALA A 381 16.77 1.20 16.08
CA ALA A 381 16.92 2.50 16.74
C ALA A 381 15.85 3.47 16.26
N GLY A 382 15.26 4.23 17.18
CA GLY A 382 14.31 5.30 16.84
C GLY A 382 13.71 5.99 18.05
N GLY A 383 12.90 7.03 17.77
CA GLY A 383 12.21 7.80 18.80
C GLY A 383 11.25 6.95 19.64
N ARG A 384 11.09 7.31 20.92
CA ARG A 384 10.40 6.49 21.94
C ARG A 384 9.00 6.01 21.56
N ASN A 385 8.23 6.84 20.86
CA ASN A 385 6.86 6.49 20.45
C ASN A 385 6.87 5.62 19.17
N SER A 386 7.62 6.00 18.14
CA SER A 386 7.63 5.29 16.85
C SER A 386 8.28 3.91 16.94
N VAL A 387 9.36 3.78 17.73
CA VAL A 387 10.07 2.50 17.90
C VAL A 387 9.20 1.45 18.59
N GLY A 388 8.31 1.86 19.50
CA GLY A 388 7.38 0.95 20.18
C GLY A 388 6.44 0.25 19.20
N PHE A 389 5.78 1.03 18.33
CA PHE A 389 4.89 0.52 17.27
C PHE A 389 5.65 -0.28 16.21
N ALA A 390 6.87 0.14 15.88
CA ALA A 390 7.73 -0.59 14.95
C ALA A 390 8.06 -1.98 15.49
N ILE A 391 8.44 -2.11 16.78
CA ILE A 391 8.71 -3.40 17.42
C ILE A 391 7.49 -4.32 17.38
N ASP A 392 6.30 -3.82 17.69
CA ASP A 392 5.07 -4.63 17.62
C ASP A 392 4.81 -5.12 16.19
N SER A 393 5.07 -4.26 15.20
CA SER A 393 4.92 -4.59 13.78
C SER A 393 5.96 -5.63 13.33
N ILE A 394 7.20 -5.56 13.82
CA ILE A 394 8.25 -6.55 13.57
C ILE A 394 7.83 -7.91 14.13
N ILE A 395 7.41 -7.96 15.40
CA ILE A 395 6.98 -9.19 16.06
C ILE A 395 5.84 -9.84 15.27
N ASN A 396 4.83 -9.05 14.89
CA ASN A 396 3.72 -9.54 14.10
C ASN A 396 4.17 -10.03 12.70
N ARG A 397 5.08 -9.31 12.04
CA ARG A 397 5.62 -9.69 10.73
C ARG A 397 6.36 -11.02 10.77
N ILE A 398 7.22 -11.23 11.77
CA ILE A 398 7.95 -12.49 11.95
C ILE A 398 6.97 -13.63 12.23
N LYS A 399 5.97 -13.39 13.11
CA LYS A 399 4.90 -14.37 13.39
C LYS A 399 4.15 -14.78 12.12
N LEU A 400 3.73 -13.81 11.31
CA LEU A 400 3.00 -14.06 10.06
C LEU A 400 3.84 -14.76 9.00
N SER A 401 5.16 -14.56 9.00
CA SER A 401 6.07 -15.16 8.02
C SER A 401 6.09 -16.70 8.08
N LYS A 402 5.62 -17.29 9.19
CA LYS A 402 5.42 -18.75 9.28
C LYS A 402 4.32 -19.27 8.34
N ASN A 403 3.38 -18.40 7.95
CA ASN A 403 2.19 -18.75 7.17
C ASN A 403 2.29 -18.31 5.70
N GLY A 404 3.51 -18.05 5.20
CA GLY A 404 3.74 -17.54 3.85
C GLY A 404 3.68 -16.01 3.75
N PRO A 405 3.59 -15.45 2.52
CA PRO A 405 3.52 -14.00 2.32
C PRO A 405 2.18 -13.46 2.85
N PRO A 406 2.20 -12.47 3.77
CA PRO A 406 0.98 -11.90 4.32
C PRO A 406 0.28 -11.00 3.30
N ALA A 407 -1.05 -10.93 3.35
CA ALA A 407 -1.83 -9.99 2.54
C ALA A 407 -1.56 -8.54 2.97
N GLU A 408 -1.25 -7.67 2.01
CA GLU A 408 -0.88 -6.28 2.25
C GLU A 408 -1.05 -5.41 1.01
N THR A 409 -1.07 -4.09 1.21
CA THR A 409 -0.99 -3.12 0.13
C THR A 409 0.46 -2.67 -0.03
N ARG A 410 0.95 -2.68 -1.26
CA ARG A 410 2.31 -2.28 -1.65
C ARG A 410 2.23 -1.19 -2.73
N ALA A 411 3.29 -0.42 -2.90
CA ALA A 411 3.41 0.58 -3.97
C ALA A 411 4.39 0.11 -5.04
N ALA A 412 4.06 0.34 -6.29
CA ALA A 412 4.96 0.12 -7.42
C ALA A 412 6.12 1.12 -7.40
N THR A 413 7.33 0.64 -7.70
CA THR A 413 8.51 1.50 -7.90
C THR A 413 8.76 1.72 -9.39
N PRO A 414 9.49 2.79 -9.78
CA PRO A 414 9.85 3.03 -11.18
C PRO A 414 10.61 1.87 -11.86
N ASN A 415 11.29 1.04 -11.07
CA ASN A 415 12.10 -0.08 -11.57
C ASN A 415 11.28 -1.36 -11.81
N GLY A 416 10.02 -1.40 -11.36
CA GLY A 416 9.17 -2.60 -11.44
C GLY A 416 9.16 -3.46 -10.18
N ASP A 417 9.83 -3.04 -9.10
CA ASP A 417 9.73 -3.69 -7.78
C ASP A 417 8.56 -3.14 -6.97
N THR A 418 8.20 -3.80 -5.86
CA THR A 418 7.15 -3.34 -4.94
C THR A 418 7.69 -3.05 -3.53
N ILE A 419 7.17 -2.01 -2.89
CA ILE A 419 7.52 -1.63 -1.50
C ILE A 419 6.28 -1.68 -0.60
N PHE A 420 6.44 -2.13 0.64
CA PHE A 420 5.36 -2.13 1.62
C PHE A 420 4.77 -0.72 1.82
N LEU A 421 3.44 -0.61 1.77
CA LEU A 421 2.72 0.64 2.06
C LEU A 421 1.97 0.53 3.39
N ARG A 422 1.07 -0.45 3.50
CA ARG A 422 0.22 -0.66 4.69
C ARG A 422 -0.37 -2.07 4.69
N PRO A 423 -0.88 -2.58 5.83
CA PRO A 423 -1.71 -3.78 5.84
C PRO A 423 -2.91 -3.61 4.90
N ARG A 424 -3.37 -4.70 4.29
CA ARG A 424 -4.54 -4.66 3.43
C ARG A 424 -5.75 -4.20 4.27
N PRO A 425 -6.59 -3.27 3.79
CA PRO A 425 -7.83 -2.91 4.49
C PRO A 425 -8.69 -4.14 4.75
N GLY A 426 -9.52 -4.10 5.80
CA GLY A 426 -10.56 -5.12 5.99
C GLY A 426 -11.49 -5.19 4.77
N ALA A 427 -12.12 -6.34 4.53
CA ALA A 427 -13.21 -6.42 3.56
C ALA A 427 -14.27 -5.39 3.96
N SER A 428 -14.52 -4.44 3.04
CA SER A 428 -15.56 -3.42 3.19
C SER A 428 -16.92 -4.03 2.92
#